data_AF-A0ABD2BZ24-F1
#
_entry.id   AF-A0ABD2BZ24-F1
#
_cell.length_a   1.000
_cell.length_b   1.000
_cell.length_c   1.000
_cell.angle_alpha   90.00
_cell.angle_beta   90.00
_cell.angle_gamma   90.00
#
_symmetry.space_group_name_H-M   'P 1'
#
loop_
_entity.id
_entity.type
_entity.pdbx_description
1 polymer ?
#
loop_
_entity_poly.entity_id
_entity_poly.type
_entity_poly.pdbx_seq_one_letter_code
_entity_poly.pdbx_strand_id
1 'polypeptide(L)'
;MDAINSGFFELITSYKHWVQSNPQLLADLESTVRCFSYFTAGRFNNSTLASELIYSIPNLIELFNDLLISSGKYMNLKIPKLQLKIKIWLTVLEYTEALFEVTAHRIWGKSGKWLIIAIIQVFKAVMRLCLVYVYKENLVKNPSIKPLNRNKINIYDKDVKKKEGFQLKRSGIVVRSIRTSRSVQTRVWAPIPSMRDENENVDNVFISKRMLKLAETFYIIKPLIHLGCLSATGKTNWRPWFLSLIIDLSSLQIFNHYGKAAALNKEEWKEIYQRRLSILLYILRSPFYDNYSRLKIIAILKILSAKVPLARLITEPIEKYLPHWQQMYFYMWSR
;
A
#
# COMPACT_ATOMS: atom_id res chain seq x y z
N MET A 1 -9.85 37.90 11.16
CA MET A 1 -9.35 36.56 10.77
C MET A 1 -9.11 35.67 11.99
N ASP A 2 -8.73 36.22 13.14
CA ASP A 2 -8.38 35.42 14.33
C ASP A 2 -9.57 34.71 15.01
N ALA A 3 -10.76 35.33 15.03
CA ALA A 3 -11.97 34.70 15.60
C ALA A 3 -12.50 33.50 14.78
N ILE A 4 -12.24 33.49 13.47
CA ILE A 4 -12.62 32.36 12.59
C ILE A 4 -11.63 31.21 12.81
N ASN A 5 -10.35 31.52 12.96
CA ASN A 5 -9.33 30.53 13.27
C ASN A 5 -9.58 29.87 14.64
N SER A 6 -9.92 30.64 15.68
CA SER A 6 -10.20 30.08 17.01
C SER A 6 -11.40 29.13 17.00
N GLY A 7 -12.51 29.53 16.37
CA GLY A 7 -13.69 28.66 16.25
C GLY A 7 -13.41 27.37 15.47
N PHE A 8 -12.61 27.45 14.40
CA PHE A 8 -12.20 26.27 13.64
C PHE A 8 -11.33 25.29 14.46
N PHE A 9 -10.39 25.82 15.26
CA PHE A 9 -9.59 25.00 16.17
C PHE A 9 -10.46 24.32 17.24
N GLU A 10 -11.43 25.04 17.83
CA GLU A 10 -12.37 24.47 18.81
C GLU A 10 -13.21 23.33 18.20
N LEU A 11 -13.71 23.51 16.98
CA LEU A 11 -14.43 22.47 16.25
C LEU A 11 -13.56 21.23 16.01
N ILE A 12 -12.30 21.40 15.60
CA ILE A 12 -11.36 20.28 15.41
C ILE A 12 -11.11 19.56 16.75
N THR A 13 -10.93 20.29 17.84
CA THR A 13 -10.68 19.67 19.15
C THR A 13 -11.89 18.89 19.67
N SER A 14 -13.09 19.44 19.47
CA SER A 14 -14.36 18.78 19.82
C SER A 14 -14.57 17.52 18.97
N TYR A 15 -14.33 17.63 17.66
CA TYR A 15 -14.39 16.50 16.75
C TYR A 15 -13.37 15.42 17.11
N LYS A 16 -12.13 15.80 17.43
CA LYS A 16 -11.08 14.87 17.87
C LYS A 16 -11.51 14.09 19.12
N HIS A 17 -12.12 14.75 20.10
CA HIS A 17 -12.62 14.08 21.31
C HIS A 17 -13.78 13.11 20.99
N TRP A 18 -14.69 13.50 20.09
CA TRP A 18 -15.78 12.63 19.64
C TRP A 18 -15.28 11.39 18.87
N VAL A 19 -14.32 11.57 17.96
CA VAL A 19 -13.68 10.50 17.19
C VAL A 19 -12.96 9.50 18.10
N GLN A 20 -12.28 9.99 19.13
CA GLN A 20 -11.57 9.13 20.08
C GLN A 20 -12.51 8.34 21.01
N SER A 21 -13.65 8.91 21.36
CA SER A 21 -14.66 8.25 22.20
C SER A 21 -15.50 7.23 21.44
N ASN A 22 -15.73 7.42 20.13
CA ASN A 22 -16.63 6.58 19.33
C ASN A 22 -15.99 6.03 18.04
N PRO A 23 -14.94 5.19 18.13
CA PRO A 23 -14.24 4.67 16.96
C PRO A 23 -15.07 3.71 16.09
N GLN A 24 -16.07 3.03 16.68
CA GLN A 24 -16.95 2.11 15.94
C GLN A 24 -17.97 2.86 15.09
N LEU A 25 -18.70 3.82 15.68
CA LEU A 25 -19.65 4.67 14.95
C LEU A 25 -18.98 5.41 13.79
N LEU A 26 -17.74 5.86 13.97
CA LEU A 26 -16.98 6.49 12.89
C LEU A 26 -16.72 5.54 11.72
N ALA A 27 -16.43 4.26 12.01
CA ALA A 27 -16.22 3.26 10.95
C ALA A 27 -17.52 3.01 10.16
N ASP A 28 -18.66 2.98 10.85
CA ASP A 28 -19.96 2.81 10.22
C ASP A 28 -20.31 4.02 9.33
N LEU A 29 -20.02 5.25 9.80
CA LEU A 29 -20.19 6.46 9.00
C LEU A 29 -19.29 6.46 7.75
N GLU A 30 -18.02 6.10 7.88
CA GLU A 30 -17.10 6.00 6.74
C GLU A 30 -17.57 4.96 5.73
N SER A 31 -18.08 3.83 6.20
CA SER A 31 -18.66 2.80 5.33
C SER A 31 -19.91 3.30 4.60
N THR A 32 -20.74 4.11 5.27
CA THR A 32 -21.94 4.72 4.71
C THR A 32 -21.57 5.76 3.64
N VAL A 33 -20.58 6.61 3.91
CA VAL A 33 -20.05 7.58 2.94
C VAL A 33 -19.47 6.85 1.73
N ARG A 34 -18.71 5.77 1.93
CA ARG A 34 -18.17 4.95 0.84
C ARG A 34 -19.28 4.29 0.02
N CYS A 35 -20.32 3.77 0.66
CA CYS A 35 -21.49 3.21 -0.01
C CYS A 35 -22.22 4.27 -0.84
N PHE A 36 -22.44 5.45 -0.25
CA PHE A 36 -23.06 6.59 -0.93
C PHE A 36 -22.25 7.01 -2.16
N SER A 37 -20.93 7.09 -2.03
CA SER A 37 -20.00 7.33 -3.14
C SER A 37 -20.21 6.33 -4.28
N TYR A 38 -20.23 5.02 -4.01
CA TYR A 38 -20.46 4.03 -5.07
C TYR A 38 -21.84 4.11 -5.70
N PHE A 39 -22.87 4.43 -4.91
CA PHE A 39 -24.21 4.66 -5.44
C PHE A 39 -24.26 5.87 -6.37
N THR A 40 -23.58 6.97 -6.00
CA THR A 40 -23.52 8.18 -6.84
C THR A 40 -22.65 8.00 -8.07
N ALA A 41 -21.58 7.20 -8.00
CA ALA A 41 -20.70 6.93 -9.14
C ALA A 41 -21.46 6.37 -10.35
N GLY A 42 -22.46 5.51 -10.12
CA GLY A 42 -23.30 4.94 -11.18
C GLY A 42 -24.14 5.98 -11.93
N ARG A 43 -24.54 7.07 -11.26
CA ARG A 43 -25.39 8.14 -11.85
C ARG A 43 -24.59 9.22 -12.56
N PHE A 44 -23.37 9.53 -12.09
CA PHE A 44 -22.49 10.57 -12.65
C PHE A 44 -21.41 10.03 -13.61
N ASN A 45 -21.61 8.81 -14.14
CA ASN A 45 -20.69 8.06 -14.99
C ASN A 45 -20.22 8.80 -16.26
N ASN A 46 -20.86 9.90 -16.64
CA ASN A 46 -20.48 10.70 -17.81
C ASN A 46 -19.27 11.61 -17.57
N SER A 47 -18.86 11.81 -16.30
CA SER A 47 -17.70 12.64 -15.98
C SER A 47 -16.60 11.84 -15.28
N THR A 48 -15.48 11.65 -15.98
CA THR A 48 -14.28 11.00 -15.45
C THR A 48 -13.75 11.72 -14.21
N LEU A 49 -13.91 13.05 -14.14
CA LEU A 49 -13.49 13.83 -12.98
C LEU A 49 -14.35 13.56 -11.74
N ALA A 50 -15.67 13.47 -11.87
CA ALA A 50 -16.53 13.23 -10.71
C ALA A 50 -16.35 11.82 -10.17
N SER A 51 -16.19 10.82 -11.04
CA SER A 51 -15.92 9.44 -10.60
C SER A 51 -14.61 9.32 -9.82
N GLU A 52 -13.56 10.02 -10.23
CA GLU A 52 -12.30 10.06 -9.48
C GLU A 52 -12.42 10.82 -8.14
N LEU A 53 -13.20 11.92 -8.08
CA LEU A 53 -13.47 12.63 -6.81
C LEU A 53 -14.22 11.77 -5.81
N ILE A 54 -15.24 11.07 -6.31
CA ILE A 54 -16.05 10.13 -5.54
C ILE A 54 -15.19 9.01 -4.95
N TYR A 55 -14.12 8.61 -5.65
CA TYR A 55 -13.14 7.65 -5.15
C TYR A 55 -12.16 8.26 -4.14
N SER A 56 -11.58 9.43 -4.42
CA SER A 56 -10.51 9.99 -3.60
C SER A 56 -10.98 10.57 -2.27
N ILE A 57 -12.15 11.23 -2.25
CA ILE A 57 -12.64 11.98 -1.07
C ILE A 57 -12.87 11.07 0.14
N PRO A 58 -13.61 9.94 0.04
CA PRO A 58 -13.81 9.05 1.17
C PRO A 58 -12.51 8.50 1.75
N ASN A 59 -11.54 8.17 0.89
CA ASN A 59 -10.24 7.64 1.30
C ASN A 59 -9.39 8.69 2.03
N LEU A 60 -9.48 9.97 1.63
CA LEU A 60 -8.83 11.08 2.33
C LEU A 60 -9.48 11.35 3.70
N ILE A 61 -10.81 11.25 3.78
CA ILE A 61 -11.55 11.38 5.05
C ILE A 61 -11.15 10.25 6.02
N GLU A 62 -11.13 9.00 5.55
CA GLU A 62 -10.69 7.85 6.37
C GLU A 62 -9.24 8.06 6.87
N LEU A 63 -8.34 8.51 6.00
CA LEU A 63 -6.97 8.82 6.38
C LEU A 63 -6.91 9.93 7.45
N PHE A 64 -7.67 11.00 7.28
CA PHE A 64 -7.71 12.11 8.24
C PHE A 64 -8.22 11.65 9.60
N ASN A 65 -9.28 10.85 9.63
CA ASN A 65 -9.87 10.28 10.83
C ASN A 65 -8.90 9.33 11.53
N ASP A 66 -8.22 8.47 10.78
CA ASP A 66 -7.20 7.58 11.32
C ASP A 66 -6.03 8.37 11.93
N LEU A 67 -5.63 9.49 11.31
CA LEU A 67 -4.61 10.39 11.87
C LEU A 67 -5.08 11.06 13.17
N LEU A 68 -6.35 11.43 13.30
CA LEU A 68 -6.90 11.99 14.53
C LEU A 68 -6.91 10.96 15.67
N ILE A 69 -7.36 9.74 15.41
CA ILE A 69 -7.36 8.63 16.39
C ILE A 69 -5.93 8.32 16.85
N SER A 70 -5.02 8.26 15.90
CA SER A 70 -3.63 7.86 16.15
C SER A 70 -2.73 9.00 16.63
N SER A 71 -3.18 10.25 16.59
CA SER A 71 -2.40 11.42 17.06
C SER A 71 -1.89 11.24 18.51
N GLY A 72 -2.67 10.62 19.39
CA GLY A 72 -2.24 10.30 20.77
C GLY A 72 -1.24 9.13 20.85
N LYS A 73 -1.28 8.19 19.90
CA LYS A 73 -0.40 7.01 19.86
C LYS A 73 0.94 7.28 19.19
N TYR A 74 0.94 8.06 18.10
CA TYR A 74 2.18 8.45 17.41
C TYR A 74 3.04 9.42 18.22
N MET A 75 2.46 10.16 19.17
CA MET A 75 3.22 10.96 20.14
C MET A 75 3.94 10.08 21.18
N ASN A 76 3.42 8.89 21.48
CA ASN A 76 4.01 7.94 22.43
C ASN A 76 5.01 6.96 21.77
N LEU A 77 4.85 6.69 20.48
CA LEU A 77 5.82 5.92 19.70
C LEU A 77 6.99 6.84 19.31
N LYS A 78 8.23 6.44 19.58
CA LYS A 78 9.47 7.16 19.23
C LYS A 78 9.72 7.23 17.70
N ILE A 79 8.71 7.53 16.90
CA ILE A 79 8.84 7.70 15.46
C ILE A 79 9.22 9.16 15.21
N PRO A 80 10.30 9.45 14.46
CA PRO A 80 10.65 10.82 14.12
C PRO A 80 9.49 11.52 13.39
N LYS A 81 9.13 12.73 13.84
CA LYS A 81 8.00 13.51 13.32
C LYS A 81 8.03 13.67 11.79
N LEU A 82 9.23 13.74 11.20
CA LEU A 82 9.42 13.85 9.75
C LEU A 82 9.06 12.56 8.99
N GLN A 83 9.37 11.37 9.52
CA GLN A 83 9.00 10.09 8.89
C GLN A 83 7.49 9.95 8.78
N LEU A 84 6.77 10.32 9.83
CA LEU A 84 5.31 10.30 9.83
C LEU A 84 4.76 11.28 8.79
N LYS A 85 5.30 12.52 8.73
CA LYS A 85 4.90 13.50 7.71
C LYS A 85 5.11 12.98 6.30
N ILE A 86 6.26 12.37 6.00
CA ILE A 86 6.56 11.78 4.68
C ILE A 86 5.54 10.70 4.32
N LYS A 87 5.22 9.80 5.27
CA LYS A 87 4.24 8.74 5.05
C LYS A 87 2.83 9.27 4.77
N ILE A 88 2.40 10.32 5.48
CA ILE A 88 1.10 10.97 5.27
C ILE A 88 1.05 11.62 3.89
N TRP A 89 2.09 12.38 3.53
CA TRP A 89 2.15 13.02 2.22
C TRP A 89 2.16 11.99 1.09
N LEU A 90 2.86 10.87 1.26
CA LEU A 90 2.87 9.79 0.28
C LEU A 90 1.47 9.17 0.11
N THR A 91 0.73 8.90 1.19
CA THR A 91 -0.65 8.36 1.09
C THR A 91 -1.62 9.36 0.48
N VAL A 92 -1.55 10.64 0.85
CA VAL A 92 -2.40 11.68 0.27
C VAL A 92 -2.17 11.77 -1.25
N LEU A 93 -0.90 11.68 -1.65
CA LEU A 93 -0.52 11.75 -3.05
C LEU A 93 -0.91 10.48 -3.82
N GLU A 94 -0.91 9.30 -3.19
CA GLU A 94 -1.46 8.08 -3.77
C GLU A 94 -2.97 8.19 -4.03
N TYR A 95 -3.74 8.74 -3.10
CA TYR A 95 -5.20 8.92 -3.27
C TYR A 95 -5.58 10.03 -4.25
N THR A 96 -4.73 11.04 -4.43
CA THR A 96 -5.01 12.18 -5.34
C THR A 96 -4.40 12.02 -6.73
N GLU A 97 -3.55 11.01 -6.96
CA GLU A 97 -2.88 10.79 -8.25
C GLU A 97 -3.84 10.74 -9.44
N ALA A 98 -4.95 9.99 -9.33
CA ALA A 98 -5.92 9.86 -10.42
C ALA A 98 -6.64 11.19 -10.71
N LEU A 99 -6.90 12.01 -9.68
CA LEU A 99 -7.45 13.35 -9.85
C LEU A 99 -6.49 14.25 -10.63
N PHE A 100 -5.20 14.23 -10.27
CA PHE A 100 -4.19 15.02 -10.96
C PHE A 100 -4.05 14.57 -12.41
N GLU A 101 -4.14 13.28 -12.69
CA GLU A 101 -4.13 12.75 -14.05
C GLU A 101 -5.30 13.27 -14.89
N VAL A 102 -6.53 13.19 -14.36
CA VAL A 102 -7.73 13.61 -15.08
C VAL A 102 -7.78 15.12 -15.27
N THR A 103 -7.37 15.89 -14.25
CA THR A 103 -7.26 17.36 -14.35
C THR A 103 -6.19 17.80 -15.35
N ALA A 104 -5.02 17.14 -15.34
CA ALA A 104 -3.95 17.36 -16.32
C ALA A 104 -4.43 17.12 -17.74
N HIS A 105 -5.17 16.02 -17.94
CA HIS A 105 -5.69 15.68 -19.26
C HIS A 105 -6.69 16.71 -19.78
N ARG A 106 -7.52 17.28 -18.89
CA ARG A 106 -8.52 18.30 -19.24
C ARG A 106 -7.89 19.63 -19.62
N ILE A 107 -6.83 20.05 -18.91
CA ILE A 107 -6.22 21.39 -19.09
C ILE A 107 -5.15 21.37 -20.19
N TRP A 108 -4.26 20.38 -20.20
CA TRP A 108 -3.08 20.33 -21.06
C TRP A 108 -3.09 19.17 -22.08
N GLY A 109 -4.22 18.48 -22.22
CA GLY A 109 -4.38 17.40 -23.19
C GLY A 109 -3.50 16.18 -22.91
N LYS A 110 -3.07 15.49 -23.98
CA LYS A 110 -2.31 14.23 -23.86
C LYS A 110 -0.90 14.46 -23.31
N SER A 111 -0.20 15.51 -23.75
CA SER A 111 1.19 15.78 -23.35
C SER A 111 1.29 16.19 -21.89
N GLY A 112 0.41 17.09 -21.42
CA GLY A 112 0.41 17.51 -20.01
C GLY A 112 0.05 16.39 -19.04
N LYS A 113 -0.83 15.46 -19.45
CA LYS A 113 -1.08 14.23 -18.68
C LYS A 113 0.22 13.48 -18.37
N TRP A 114 1.06 13.21 -19.37
CA TRP A 114 2.31 12.48 -19.17
C TRP A 114 3.34 13.26 -18.34
N LEU A 115 3.39 14.59 -18.50
CA LEU A 115 4.25 15.46 -17.71
C LEU A 115 3.87 15.39 -16.23
N ILE A 116 2.59 15.55 -15.89
CA ILE A 116 2.11 15.49 -14.50
C ILE A 116 2.34 14.10 -13.89
N ILE A 117 2.08 13.02 -14.65
CA ILE A 117 2.39 11.66 -14.21
C ILE A 117 3.88 11.53 -13.90
N ALA A 118 4.77 12.03 -14.78
CA ALA A 118 6.21 11.96 -14.56
C ALA A 118 6.62 12.71 -13.28
N ILE A 119 6.12 13.92 -13.05
CA ILE A 119 6.39 14.71 -11.83
C ILE A 119 5.93 13.94 -10.58
N ILE A 120 4.70 13.42 -10.60
CA ILE A 120 4.13 12.65 -9.49
C ILE A 120 4.97 11.41 -9.19
N GLN A 121 5.40 10.66 -10.21
CA GLN A 121 6.22 9.48 -10.00
C GLN A 121 7.62 9.82 -9.48
N VAL A 122 8.24 10.90 -9.96
CA VAL A 122 9.53 11.36 -9.44
C VAL A 122 9.40 11.74 -7.97
N PHE A 123 8.36 12.51 -7.63
CA PHE A 123 8.12 12.91 -6.24
C PHE A 123 7.85 11.70 -5.33
N LYS A 124 7.03 10.73 -5.76
CA LYS A 124 6.82 9.47 -5.03
C LYS A 124 8.13 8.70 -4.84
N ALA A 125 8.93 8.57 -5.90
CA ALA A 125 10.19 7.85 -5.84
C ALA A 125 11.16 8.49 -4.84
N VAL A 126 11.32 9.82 -4.88
CA VAL A 126 12.16 10.56 -3.93
C VAL A 126 11.68 10.35 -2.49
N MET A 127 10.38 10.47 -2.23
CA MET A 127 9.82 10.28 -0.89
C MET A 127 10.03 8.85 -0.37
N ARG A 128 9.85 7.83 -1.23
CA ARG A 128 10.11 6.43 -0.87
C ARG A 128 11.60 6.14 -0.65
N LEU A 129 12.49 6.71 -1.47
CA LEU A 129 13.94 6.58 -1.28
C LEU A 129 14.40 7.25 0.02
N CYS A 130 13.85 8.42 0.37
CA CYS A 130 14.08 9.06 1.67
C CYS A 130 13.68 8.15 2.85
N LEU A 131 12.57 7.41 2.74
CA LEU A 131 12.17 6.43 3.77
C LEU A 131 13.20 5.30 3.93
N VAL A 132 13.70 4.74 2.82
CA VAL A 132 14.66 3.64 2.85
C VAL A 132 16.03 4.07 3.36
N TYR A 133 16.55 5.21 2.88
CA TYR A 133 17.93 5.62 3.18
C TYR A 133 18.06 6.40 4.49
N VAL A 134 17.15 7.34 4.77
CA VAL A 134 17.22 8.19 5.97
C VAL A 134 16.66 7.46 7.19
N TYR A 135 15.49 6.83 7.05
CA TYR A 135 14.79 6.19 8.16
C TYR A 135 15.05 4.68 8.28
N LYS A 136 15.90 4.13 7.40
CA LYS A 136 16.33 2.73 7.40
C LYS A 136 15.14 1.75 7.41
N GLU A 137 14.05 2.08 6.73
CA GLU A 137 12.96 1.13 6.53
C GLU A 137 13.39 0.02 5.58
N ASN A 138 13.16 -1.24 5.96
CA ASN A 138 13.53 -2.39 5.13
C ASN A 138 12.60 -2.57 3.93
N LEU A 139 11.33 -2.20 4.07
CA LEU A 139 10.30 -2.40 3.06
C LEU A 139 9.28 -1.25 3.11
N VAL A 140 9.06 -0.57 1.98
CA VAL A 140 8.11 0.55 1.89
C VAL A 140 6.72 0.02 1.54
N LYS A 141 5.83 0.07 2.53
CA LYS A 141 4.43 -0.35 2.39
C LYS A 141 3.69 0.50 1.36
N ASN A 142 2.90 -0.15 0.50
CA ASN A 142 1.92 0.49 -0.38
C ASN A 142 0.49 0.08 0.04
N PRO A 143 -0.37 1.01 0.50
CA PRO A 143 -0.09 2.41 0.85
C PRO A 143 0.81 2.53 2.09
N SER A 144 1.52 3.66 2.23
CA SER A 144 2.48 3.89 3.34
C SER A 144 1.83 3.88 4.72
N ILE A 145 0.57 4.27 4.80
CA ILE A 145 -0.27 4.15 5.99
C ILE A 145 -1.44 3.24 5.63
N LYS A 146 -1.46 2.04 6.22
CA LYS A 146 -2.59 1.12 6.05
C LYS A 146 -3.76 1.62 6.90
N PRO A 147 -5.00 1.49 6.38
CA PRO A 147 -6.19 1.87 7.14
C PRO A 147 -6.20 1.14 8.48
N LEU A 148 -6.53 1.88 9.52
CA LEU A 148 -6.38 1.42 10.89
C LEU A 148 -7.49 0.41 11.21
N ASN A 149 -7.10 -0.82 11.57
CA ASN A 149 -8.07 -1.83 11.99
C ASN A 149 -8.61 -1.51 13.40
N ARG A 150 -9.70 -0.75 13.47
CA ARG A 150 -10.27 -0.21 14.72
C ARG A 150 -10.67 -1.31 15.71
N ASN A 151 -11.10 -2.46 15.22
CA ASN A 151 -11.46 -3.63 16.03
C ASN A 151 -10.26 -4.26 16.76
N LYS A 152 -9.03 -4.06 16.27
CA LYS A 152 -7.81 -4.65 16.85
C LYS A 152 -7.12 -3.74 17.85
N ILE A 153 -7.52 -2.48 17.95
CA ILE A 153 -6.89 -1.46 18.82
C ILE A 153 -6.77 -1.96 20.27
N ASN A 154 -7.86 -2.49 20.83
CA ASN A 154 -7.92 -2.91 22.23
C ASN A 154 -7.13 -4.20 22.52
N ILE A 155 -6.81 -4.98 21.48
CA ILE A 155 -6.10 -6.25 21.59
C ILE A 155 -4.59 -5.99 21.65
N TYR A 156 -4.07 -5.13 20.78
CA TYR A 156 -2.64 -4.79 20.74
C TYR A 156 -2.15 -4.07 22.01
N ASP A 157 -2.97 -3.19 22.61
CA ASP A 157 -2.58 -2.49 23.85
C ASP A 157 -2.45 -3.42 25.07
N LYS A 158 -3.15 -4.57 25.05
CA LYS A 158 -3.02 -5.62 26.07
C LYS A 158 -1.78 -6.48 25.86
N ASP A 159 -1.39 -6.72 24.60
CA ASP A 159 -0.23 -7.56 24.26
C ASP A 159 1.11 -6.81 24.42
N VAL A 160 1.18 -5.51 24.06
CA VAL A 160 2.41 -4.70 24.19
C VAL A 160 2.82 -4.48 25.67
N LYS A 161 1.87 -4.53 26.61
CA LYS A 161 2.14 -4.36 28.04
C LYS A 161 2.68 -5.63 28.74
N LYS A 162 2.70 -6.79 28.10
CA LYS A 162 3.30 -8.02 28.67
C LYS A 162 4.68 -8.30 28.07
N LYS A 163 5.75 -7.84 28.74
CA LYS A 163 7.11 -8.32 28.42
C LYS A 163 7.21 -9.84 28.66
N GLU A 164 7.85 -10.54 27.73
CA GLU A 164 7.60 -11.98 27.51
C GLU A 164 8.46 -12.96 28.33
N GLY A 165 9.44 -12.54 29.13
CA GLY A 165 10.27 -13.50 29.87
C GLY A 165 11.41 -12.94 30.71
N PHE A 166 12.10 -13.83 31.43
CA PHE A 166 13.30 -13.56 32.21
C PHE A 166 14.51 -14.28 31.60
N GLN A 167 15.69 -13.65 31.63
CA GLN A 167 16.93 -14.24 31.11
C GLN A 167 17.72 -14.91 32.23
N LEU A 168 18.16 -16.16 32.00
CA LEU A 168 19.01 -16.90 32.93
C LEU A 168 20.45 -16.39 32.86
N LYS A 169 21.04 -15.99 33.99
CA LYS A 169 22.39 -15.37 34.06
C LYS A 169 23.51 -16.27 33.51
N ARG A 170 23.42 -17.60 33.67
CA ARG A 170 24.48 -18.55 33.27
C ARG A 170 24.36 -19.00 31.81
N SER A 171 23.14 -19.37 31.38
CA SER A 171 22.89 -19.92 30.05
C SER A 171 22.50 -18.86 29.01
N GLY A 172 22.11 -17.65 29.44
CA GLY A 172 21.62 -16.60 28.55
C GLY A 172 20.27 -16.91 27.91
N ILE A 173 19.65 -18.05 28.24
CA ILE A 173 18.35 -18.49 27.72
C ILE A 173 17.24 -17.59 28.29
N VAL A 174 16.36 -17.12 27.42
CA VAL A 174 15.17 -16.36 27.81
C VAL A 174 14.01 -17.32 28.05
N VAL A 175 13.56 -17.40 29.29
CA VAL A 175 12.43 -18.24 29.73
C VAL A 175 11.17 -17.39 29.79
N ARG A 176 10.07 -17.89 29.22
CA ARG A 176 8.80 -17.15 29.22
C ARG A 176 8.21 -17.04 30.62
N SER A 177 7.67 -15.88 30.95
CA SER A 177 6.91 -15.71 32.19
C SER A 177 5.58 -16.49 32.11
N ILE A 178 5.18 -17.15 33.20
CA ILE A 178 3.93 -17.92 33.27
C ILE A 178 2.71 -17.01 32.95
N ARG A 179 2.78 -15.74 33.37
CA ARG A 179 1.73 -14.71 33.16
C ARG A 179 1.63 -14.25 31.70
N THR A 180 2.67 -14.50 30.90
CA THR A 180 2.74 -14.18 29.46
C THR A 180 2.59 -15.43 28.58
N SER A 181 2.26 -16.58 29.17
CA SER A 181 2.05 -17.80 28.39
C SER A 181 0.82 -17.66 27.49
N ARG A 182 0.98 -18.03 26.21
CA ARG A 182 -0.13 -18.09 25.25
C ARG A 182 -1.12 -19.18 25.67
N SER A 183 -2.36 -19.07 25.19
CA SER A 183 -3.40 -20.10 25.40
C SER A 183 -2.87 -21.48 24.99
N VAL A 184 -3.36 -22.55 25.62
CA VAL A 184 -2.86 -23.92 25.41
C VAL A 184 -2.77 -24.29 23.93
N GLN A 185 -3.74 -23.83 23.12
CA GLN A 185 -3.84 -24.07 21.68
C GLN A 185 -2.79 -23.34 20.83
N THR A 186 -2.18 -22.26 21.32
CA THR A 186 -1.18 -21.45 20.59
C THR A 186 0.19 -21.46 21.26
N ARG A 187 0.36 -22.35 22.23
CA ARG A 187 1.60 -22.51 23.00
C ARG A 187 2.66 -23.19 22.14
N VAL A 188 3.74 -22.47 21.89
CA VAL A 188 4.95 -23.03 21.25
C VAL A 188 5.93 -23.41 22.34
N TRP A 189 6.34 -24.67 22.43
CA TRP A 189 7.29 -25.13 23.46
C TRP A 189 8.76 -24.87 23.11
N ALA A 190 9.04 -24.36 21.90
CA ALA A 190 10.39 -24.01 21.49
C ALA A 190 10.96 -22.87 22.37
N PRO A 191 12.24 -22.99 22.77
CA PRO A 191 12.95 -21.94 23.50
C PRO A 191 13.01 -20.65 22.68
N ILE A 192 13.00 -19.51 23.35
CA ILE A 192 13.24 -18.23 22.68
C ILE A 192 14.72 -18.25 22.24
N PRO A 193 15.02 -17.93 20.96
CA PRO A 193 16.39 -17.95 20.48
C PRO A 193 17.27 -17.02 21.34
N SER A 194 18.37 -17.56 21.86
CA SER A 194 19.38 -16.82 22.61
C SER A 194 20.27 -16.03 21.64
N MET A 195 20.55 -14.77 21.97
CA MET A 195 21.45 -13.83 21.26
C MET A 195 22.94 -14.25 21.27
N ARG A 196 23.27 -15.54 21.09
CA ARG A 196 24.65 -16.05 21.18
C ARG A 196 25.33 -16.32 19.84
N ASP A 197 24.58 -16.44 18.74
CA ASP A 197 25.14 -16.60 17.39
C ASP A 197 25.24 -15.24 16.69
N GLU A 198 25.82 -14.20 17.29
CA GLU A 198 25.85 -12.86 16.69
C GLU A 198 27.05 -12.64 15.76
N ASN A 199 28.25 -13.20 16.00
CA ASN A 199 29.44 -12.74 15.26
C ASN A 199 29.54 -13.21 13.80
N GLU A 200 29.19 -14.47 13.46
CA GLU A 200 29.13 -14.93 12.05
C GLU A 200 27.80 -14.56 11.35
N ASN A 201 26.74 -14.31 12.12
CA ASN A 201 25.47 -13.85 11.58
C ASN A 201 25.40 -12.34 11.37
N VAL A 202 26.19 -11.52 12.07
CA VAL A 202 26.13 -10.05 11.93
C VAL A 202 26.55 -9.62 10.52
N ASP A 203 27.62 -10.21 9.97
CA ASP A 203 28.09 -9.89 8.63
C ASP A 203 27.09 -10.37 7.56
N ASN A 204 26.58 -11.60 7.70
CA ASN A 204 25.55 -12.14 6.81
C ASN A 204 24.23 -11.34 6.90
N VAL A 205 23.83 -10.89 8.09
CA VAL A 205 22.65 -10.03 8.30
C VAL A 205 22.88 -8.64 7.73
N PHE A 206 24.09 -8.08 7.83
CA PHE A 206 24.43 -6.79 7.25
C PHE A 206 24.40 -6.84 5.71
N ILE A 207 25.01 -7.87 5.11
CA ILE A 207 24.97 -8.13 3.67
C ILE A 207 23.52 -8.31 3.22
N SER A 208 22.74 -9.11 3.95
CA SER A 208 21.32 -9.33 3.69
C SER A 208 20.52 -8.03 3.73
N LYS A 209 20.75 -7.17 4.73
CA LYS A 209 20.11 -5.85 4.83
C LYS A 209 20.50 -4.91 3.69
N ARG A 210 21.75 -4.93 3.24
CA ARG A 210 22.22 -4.13 2.10
C ARG A 210 21.57 -4.60 0.79
N MET A 211 21.52 -5.91 0.57
CA MET A 211 20.85 -6.51 -0.60
C MET A 211 19.35 -6.20 -0.61
N LEU A 212 18.68 -6.26 0.54
CA LEU A 212 17.26 -5.89 0.67
C LEU A 212 17.01 -4.41 0.34
N LYS A 213 17.88 -3.50 0.78
CA LYS A 213 17.79 -2.08 0.41
C LYS A 213 17.94 -1.87 -1.09
N LEU A 214 18.87 -2.59 -1.73
CA LEU A 214 19.03 -2.53 -3.19
C LEU A 214 17.78 -3.06 -3.91
N ALA A 215 17.24 -4.19 -3.47
CA ALA A 215 15.97 -4.72 -4.01
C ALA A 215 14.84 -3.71 -3.90
N GLU A 216 14.74 -3.02 -2.77
CA GLU A 216 13.74 -1.97 -2.56
C GLU A 216 13.97 -0.77 -3.49
N THR A 217 15.23 -0.38 -3.72
CA THR A 217 15.53 0.73 -4.63
C THR A 217 15.16 0.41 -6.07
N PHE A 218 15.40 -0.81 -6.53
CA PHE A 218 14.96 -1.26 -7.85
C PHE A 218 13.43 -1.22 -7.98
N TYR A 219 12.72 -1.68 -6.95
CA TYR A 219 11.26 -1.65 -6.91
C TYR A 219 10.70 -0.22 -6.93
N ILE A 220 11.33 0.72 -6.20
CA ILE A 220 10.92 2.13 -6.17
C ILE A 220 11.20 2.84 -7.51
N ILE A 221 12.34 2.53 -8.15
CA ILE A 221 12.79 3.21 -9.38
C ILE A 221 12.08 2.65 -10.64
N LYS A 222 11.55 1.42 -10.58
CA LYS A 222 10.79 0.77 -11.66
C LYS A 222 9.84 1.70 -12.46
N PRO A 223 8.87 2.41 -11.84
CA PRO A 223 7.96 3.27 -12.60
C PRO A 223 8.67 4.38 -13.37
N LEU A 224 9.80 4.90 -12.87
CA LEU A 224 10.59 5.91 -13.56
C LEU A 224 11.30 5.33 -14.79
N ILE A 225 11.92 4.15 -14.66
CA ILE A 225 12.58 3.51 -15.80
C ILE A 225 11.55 3.11 -16.86
N HIS A 226 10.39 2.60 -16.42
CA HIS A 226 9.30 2.29 -17.33
C HIS A 226 8.83 3.55 -18.10
N LEU A 227 8.59 4.68 -17.41
CA LEU A 227 8.18 5.92 -18.05
C LEU A 227 9.25 6.49 -18.99
N GLY A 228 10.53 6.42 -18.61
CA GLY A 228 11.64 6.84 -19.47
C GLY A 228 11.79 5.96 -20.71
N CYS A 229 11.55 4.64 -20.58
CA CYS A 229 11.54 3.75 -21.73
C CYS A 229 10.31 4.02 -22.62
N LEU A 230 9.14 4.27 -22.01
CA LEU A 230 7.90 4.58 -22.71
C LEU A 230 7.99 5.88 -23.51
N SER A 231 8.67 6.91 -22.99
CA SER A 231 8.86 8.17 -23.72
C SER A 231 9.78 7.99 -24.94
N ALA A 232 10.77 7.10 -24.87
CA ALA A 232 11.70 6.84 -25.97
C ALA A 232 11.15 5.86 -27.03
N THR A 233 10.43 4.81 -26.62
CA THR A 233 10.00 3.72 -27.51
C THR A 233 8.51 3.71 -27.82
N GLY A 234 7.70 4.56 -27.21
CA GLY A 234 6.26 4.59 -27.44
C GLY A 234 5.50 3.44 -26.76
N LYS A 235 4.16 3.50 -26.81
CA LYS A 235 3.27 2.69 -25.96
C LYS A 235 3.07 1.24 -26.40
N THR A 236 3.31 0.95 -27.67
CA THR A 236 3.03 -0.37 -28.28
C THR A 236 4.21 -1.31 -28.22
N ASN A 237 5.40 -0.81 -27.83
CA ASN A 237 6.61 -1.59 -27.83
C ASN A 237 6.71 -2.49 -26.59
N TRP A 238 7.31 -3.67 -26.80
CA TRP A 238 7.50 -4.68 -25.76
C TRP A 238 8.66 -4.36 -24.80
N ARG A 239 9.59 -3.47 -25.17
CA ARG A 239 10.79 -3.18 -24.39
C ARG A 239 10.48 -2.63 -22.99
N PRO A 240 9.62 -1.60 -22.81
CA PRO A 240 9.26 -1.11 -21.46
C PRO A 240 8.60 -2.20 -20.60
N TRP A 241 7.78 -3.05 -21.23
CA TRP A 241 7.06 -4.12 -20.55
C TRP A 241 8.00 -5.20 -20.00
N PHE A 242 8.91 -5.72 -20.83
CA PHE A 242 9.90 -6.70 -20.41
C PHE A 242 10.88 -6.13 -19.39
N LEU A 243 11.35 -4.90 -19.63
CA LEU A 243 12.29 -4.25 -18.73
C LEU A 243 11.71 -4.13 -17.32
N SER A 244 10.46 -3.71 -17.21
CA SER A 244 9.83 -3.56 -15.90
C SER A 244 9.47 -4.91 -15.25
N LEU A 245 9.16 -5.94 -16.05
CA LEU A 245 9.01 -7.32 -15.57
C LEU A 245 10.32 -7.85 -14.97
N ILE A 246 11.45 -7.64 -15.67
CA ILE A 246 12.78 -8.08 -15.23
C ILE A 246 13.15 -7.41 -13.90
N ILE A 247 12.85 -6.11 -13.73
CA ILE A 247 13.08 -5.38 -12.48
C ILE A 247 12.24 -5.96 -11.32
N ASP A 248 10.97 -6.30 -11.55
CA ASP A 248 10.14 -6.92 -10.52
C ASP A 248 10.67 -8.30 -10.13
N LEU A 249 11.00 -9.14 -11.11
CA LEU A 249 11.53 -10.47 -10.84
C LEU A 249 12.86 -10.42 -10.10
N SER A 250 13.77 -9.53 -10.51
CA SER A 250 15.07 -9.38 -9.83
C SER A 250 14.90 -8.90 -8.39
N SER A 251 14.04 -7.90 -8.16
CA SER A 251 13.76 -7.43 -6.79
C SER A 251 13.17 -8.54 -5.92
N LEU A 252 12.19 -9.31 -6.44
CA LEU A 252 11.54 -10.39 -5.69
C LEU A 252 12.44 -11.60 -5.45
N GLN A 253 13.33 -11.92 -6.39
CA GLN A 253 14.36 -12.94 -6.19
C GLN A 253 15.27 -12.57 -5.03
N ILE A 254 15.74 -11.31 -4.96
CA ILE A 254 16.56 -10.81 -3.85
C ILE A 254 15.76 -10.87 -2.54
N PHE A 255 14.49 -10.42 -2.52
CA PHE A 255 13.63 -10.52 -1.33
C PHE A 255 13.42 -11.96 -0.86
N ASN A 256 13.25 -12.92 -1.78
CA ASN A 256 13.03 -14.32 -1.41
C ASN A 256 14.30 -14.98 -0.85
N HIS A 257 15.46 -14.65 -1.41
CA HIS A 257 16.76 -15.20 -1.00
C HIS A 257 17.20 -14.64 0.36
N TYR A 258 17.16 -13.31 0.51
CA TYR A 258 17.69 -12.62 1.69
C TYR A 258 16.63 -12.34 2.77
N GLY A 259 15.34 -12.39 2.43
CA GLY A 259 14.27 -12.08 3.38
C GLY A 259 14.15 -13.07 4.55
N LYS A 260 14.53 -14.34 4.34
CA LYS A 260 14.58 -15.34 5.42
C LYS A 260 15.76 -15.08 6.36
N ALA A 261 16.94 -14.79 5.80
CA ALA A 261 18.15 -14.47 6.56
C ALA A 261 18.02 -13.17 7.38
N ALA A 262 17.29 -12.18 6.86
CA ALA A 262 17.02 -10.93 7.57
C ALA A 262 15.90 -11.01 8.62
N ALA A 263 15.28 -12.18 8.83
CA ALA A 263 14.19 -12.40 9.77
C ALA A 263 13.01 -11.40 9.63
N LEU A 264 12.51 -11.22 8.40
CA LEU A 264 11.41 -10.29 8.10
C LEU A 264 10.13 -10.58 8.90
N ASN A 265 9.42 -9.51 9.26
CA ASN A 265 8.20 -9.56 10.04
C ASN A 265 7.01 -10.07 9.21
N LYS A 266 5.96 -10.57 9.86
CA LYS A 266 4.74 -11.08 9.19
C LYS A 266 4.07 -10.03 8.29
N GLU A 267 4.14 -8.75 8.67
CA GLU A 267 3.59 -7.66 7.86
C GLU A 267 4.38 -7.38 6.59
N GLU A 268 5.71 -7.53 6.65
CA GLU A 268 6.62 -7.35 5.51
C GLU A 268 6.42 -8.51 4.51
N TRP A 269 6.24 -9.74 5.00
CA TRP A 269 5.90 -10.89 4.15
C TRP A 269 4.56 -10.75 3.43
N LYS A 270 3.55 -10.18 4.10
CA LYS A 270 2.26 -9.89 3.44
C LYS A 270 2.42 -8.94 2.27
N GLU A 271 3.32 -7.97 2.40
CA GLU A 271 3.60 -7.03 1.33
C GLU A 271 4.35 -7.69 0.18
N ILE A 272 5.36 -8.52 0.46
CA ILE A 272 6.03 -9.32 -0.59
C ILE A 272 5.03 -10.19 -1.34
N TYR A 273 4.04 -10.79 -0.64
CA TYR A 273 2.97 -11.55 -1.29
C TYR A 273 2.11 -10.68 -2.21
N GLN A 274 1.77 -9.46 -1.80
CA GLN A 274 1.07 -8.50 -2.67
C GLN A 274 1.89 -8.15 -3.92
N ARG A 275 3.20 -7.96 -3.78
CA ARG A 275 4.13 -7.75 -4.90
C ARG A 275 4.24 -8.97 -5.82
N ARG A 276 4.07 -10.19 -5.31
CA ARG A 276 3.98 -11.41 -6.14
C ARG A 276 2.68 -11.46 -6.93
N LEU A 277 1.56 -11.08 -6.31
CA LEU A 277 0.28 -11.00 -7.00
C LEU A 277 0.28 -9.92 -8.08
N SER A 278 1.02 -8.82 -7.90
CA SER A 278 1.10 -7.77 -8.91
C SER A 278 1.81 -8.23 -10.20
N ILE A 279 2.65 -9.29 -10.16
CA ILE A 279 3.19 -9.91 -11.38
C ILE A 279 2.07 -10.50 -12.24
N LEU A 280 1.04 -11.08 -11.63
CA LEU A 280 -0.08 -11.66 -12.38
C LEU A 280 -0.82 -10.57 -13.19
N LEU A 281 -0.81 -9.33 -12.70
CA LEU A 281 -1.44 -8.19 -13.38
C LEU A 281 -0.73 -7.81 -14.69
N TYR A 282 0.49 -8.30 -14.96
CA TYR A 282 1.18 -8.07 -16.24
C TYR A 282 0.42 -8.63 -17.44
N ILE A 283 -0.41 -9.67 -17.22
CA ILE A 283 -1.29 -10.26 -18.23
C ILE A 283 -2.37 -9.26 -18.68
N LEU A 284 -2.77 -8.34 -17.80
CA LEU A 284 -3.76 -7.29 -18.08
C LEU A 284 -3.12 -5.97 -18.55
N ARG A 285 -1.78 -5.89 -18.59
CA ARG A 285 -1.06 -4.69 -19.04
C ARG A 285 -0.75 -4.77 -20.54
N SER A 286 -0.84 -3.63 -21.22
CA SER A 286 -0.37 -3.47 -22.61
C SER A 286 1.17 -3.59 -22.63
N PRO A 287 1.79 -4.24 -23.65
CA PRO A 287 1.21 -4.74 -24.90
C PRO A 287 0.71 -6.19 -24.86
N PHE A 288 0.95 -6.94 -23.78
CA PHE A 288 0.51 -8.34 -23.67
C PHE A 288 -1.01 -8.48 -23.74
N TYR A 289 -1.72 -7.54 -23.09
CA TYR A 289 -3.17 -7.49 -23.10
C TYR A 289 -3.74 -7.34 -24.50
N ASP A 290 -3.30 -6.33 -25.24
CA ASP A 290 -3.87 -5.99 -26.54
C ASP A 290 -3.66 -7.09 -27.59
N ASN A 291 -2.50 -7.76 -27.54
CA ASN A 291 -2.12 -8.75 -28.56
C ASN A 291 -2.63 -10.17 -28.27
N TYR A 292 -2.63 -10.59 -27.00
CA TYR A 292 -2.88 -12.00 -26.66
C TYR A 292 -3.98 -12.21 -25.64
N SER A 293 -4.02 -11.45 -24.54
CA SER A 293 -4.89 -11.78 -23.42
C SER A 293 -6.32 -11.27 -23.59
N ARG A 294 -6.53 -10.14 -24.28
CA ARG A 294 -7.84 -9.49 -24.45
C ARG A 294 -8.91 -10.45 -24.97
N LEU A 295 -8.66 -11.10 -26.11
CA LEU A 295 -9.62 -12.02 -26.72
C LEU A 295 -9.86 -13.26 -25.85
N LYS A 296 -8.81 -13.78 -25.20
CA LYS A 296 -8.92 -14.95 -24.32
C LYS A 296 -9.74 -14.65 -23.06
N ILE A 297 -9.52 -13.49 -22.43
CA ILE A 297 -10.26 -13.05 -21.24
C ILE A 297 -11.73 -12.87 -21.58
N ILE A 298 -12.04 -12.20 -22.70
CA ILE A 298 -13.42 -12.01 -23.16
C ILE A 298 -14.08 -13.36 -23.48
N ALA A 299 -13.36 -14.29 -24.13
CA ALA A 299 -13.88 -15.64 -24.39
C ALA A 299 -14.18 -16.40 -23.09
N ILE A 300 -13.30 -16.35 -22.10
CA ILE A 300 -13.52 -16.96 -20.78
C ILE A 300 -14.74 -16.34 -20.09
N LEU A 301 -14.88 -15.01 -20.12
CA LEU A 301 -16.04 -14.31 -19.54
C LEU A 301 -17.36 -14.73 -20.22
N LYS A 302 -17.36 -14.87 -21.55
CA LYS A 302 -18.53 -15.33 -22.31
C LYS A 302 -18.90 -16.78 -22.01
N ILE A 303 -17.90 -17.67 -21.93
CA ILE A 303 -18.11 -19.08 -21.54
C ILE A 303 -18.68 -19.15 -20.12
N LEU A 304 -18.15 -18.35 -19.19
CA LEU A 304 -18.61 -18.33 -17.80
C LEU A 304 -20.05 -17.78 -17.69
N SER A 305 -20.37 -16.72 -18.43
CA SER A 305 -21.72 -16.16 -18.55
C SER A 305 -22.73 -17.19 -19.09
N ALA A 306 -22.32 -17.98 -20.10
CA ALA A 306 -23.17 -18.99 -20.72
C ALA A 306 -23.38 -20.24 -19.83
N LYS A 307 -22.37 -20.63 -19.04
CA LYS A 307 -22.39 -21.88 -18.27
C LYS A 307 -23.01 -21.75 -16.87
N VAL A 308 -22.99 -20.56 -16.27
CA VAL A 308 -23.45 -20.33 -14.89
C VAL A 308 -24.52 -19.23 -14.87
N PRO A 309 -25.79 -19.55 -14.53
CA PRO A 309 -26.92 -18.62 -14.68
C PRO A 309 -26.78 -17.34 -13.82
N LEU A 310 -26.13 -17.42 -12.66
CA LEU A 310 -25.86 -16.27 -11.79
C LEU A 310 -24.57 -15.52 -12.15
N ALA A 311 -23.65 -16.14 -12.89
CA ALA A 311 -22.39 -15.48 -13.24
C ALA A 311 -22.62 -14.32 -14.22
N ARG A 312 -23.67 -14.41 -15.04
CA ARG A 312 -24.07 -13.39 -16.01
C ARG A 312 -24.18 -11.98 -15.41
N LEU A 313 -24.74 -11.87 -14.20
CA LEU A 313 -24.91 -10.59 -13.49
C LEU A 313 -23.57 -9.91 -13.19
N ILE A 314 -22.50 -10.70 -13.00
CA ILE A 314 -21.16 -10.21 -12.69
C ILE A 314 -20.32 -10.08 -13.97
N THR A 315 -20.42 -11.03 -14.90
CA THR A 315 -19.56 -11.07 -16.09
C THR A 315 -19.89 -9.98 -17.10
N GLU A 316 -21.17 -9.63 -17.30
CA GLU A 316 -21.57 -8.60 -18.27
C GLU A 316 -21.06 -7.20 -17.91
N PRO A 317 -21.18 -6.71 -16.64
CA PRO A 317 -20.52 -5.48 -16.24
C PRO A 317 -19.00 -5.53 -16.42
N ILE A 318 -18.35 -6.63 -16.01
CA ILE A 318 -16.89 -6.76 -16.11
C ILE A 318 -16.43 -6.64 -17.56
N GLU A 319 -17.07 -7.34 -18.50
CA GLU A 319 -16.73 -7.27 -19.93
C GLU A 319 -16.83 -5.83 -20.46
N LYS A 320 -17.88 -5.09 -20.07
CA LYS A 320 -18.11 -3.71 -20.49
C LYS A 320 -17.09 -2.72 -19.90
N TYR A 321 -16.69 -2.91 -18.64
CA TYR A 321 -15.77 -2.01 -17.94
C TYR A 321 -14.29 -2.35 -18.15
N LEU A 322 -13.95 -3.58 -18.57
CA LEU A 322 -12.57 -4.03 -18.73
C LEU A 322 -11.70 -3.10 -19.63
N PRO A 323 -12.17 -2.64 -20.81
CA PRO A 323 -11.39 -1.71 -21.63
C PRO A 323 -11.17 -0.36 -20.93
N HIS A 324 -12.16 0.13 -20.19
CA HIS A 324 -12.05 1.38 -19.43
C HIS A 324 -11.03 1.25 -18.29
N TRP A 325 -11.08 0.16 -17.53
CA TRP A 325 -10.10 -0.11 -16.48
C TRP A 325 -8.68 -0.25 -17.04
N GLN A 326 -8.53 -0.90 -18.20
CA GLN A 326 -7.24 -1.02 -18.87
C GLN A 326 -6.63 0.35 -19.19
N GLN A 327 -7.43 1.26 -19.76
CA GLN A 327 -6.98 2.60 -20.14
C GLN A 327 -6.70 3.52 -18.95
N MET A 328 -7.39 3.33 -17.82
CA MET A 328 -7.26 4.20 -16.64
C MET A 328 -6.25 3.71 -15.61
N TYR A 329 -6.09 2.40 -15.42
CA TYR A 329 -5.31 1.87 -14.29
C TYR A 329 -4.09 1.05 -14.71
N PHE A 330 -4.19 0.30 -15.81
CA PHE A 330 -3.14 -0.67 -16.18
C PHE A 330 -1.99 -0.08 -16.99
N TYR A 331 -2.12 1.16 -17.46
CA TYR A 331 -1.03 1.85 -18.11
C TYR A 331 0.03 2.36 -17.10
N MET A 332 -0.30 2.43 -15.81
CA MET A 332 0.57 2.94 -14.75
C MET A 332 1.20 1.82 -13.92
N TRP A 333 2.52 1.83 -13.85
CA TRP A 333 3.32 0.72 -13.32
C TRP A 333 3.74 0.87 -11.85
N SER A 334 3.21 1.90 -11.20
CA SER A 334 3.56 2.34 -9.83
C SER A 334 2.56 1.88 -8.75
N ARG A 335 1.38 1.37 -9.15
CA ARG A 335 0.32 0.92 -8.24
C ARG A 335 0.43 -0.57 -7.89
#